data_AF-A0A259CW18-F1
#
_entry.id   AF-A0A259CW18-F1
#
_cell.length_a   1.000
_cell.length_b   1.000
_cell.length_c   1.000
_cell.angle_alpha   90.00
_cell.angle_beta   90.00
_cell.angle_gamma   90.00
#
_symmetry.space_group_name_H-M   'P 1'
#
loop_
_entity.id
_entity.type
_entity.pdbx_description
1 polymer ?
#
loop_
_entity_poly.entity_id
_entity_poly.type
_entity_poly.pdbx_seq_one_letter_code
_entity_poly.pdbx_strand_id
1 'polypeptide(L)'
;MTPHLTILLLAFVAANLPWFSDKVFYILKLKSNHKNLAWCLLELLLLYLMIGAVSHYAEYVVYGQIAKQAWEFYAVTFSLFL
;
A
#
# COMPACT_ATOMS: atom_id res chain seq x y z
N MET A 1 4.63 -2.99 21.60
CA MET A 1 3.56 -3.23 20.60
C MET A 1 4.21 -3.79 19.35
N THR A 2 3.72 -4.90 18.82
CA THR A 2 4.34 -5.64 17.71
C THR A 2 4.31 -4.79 16.43
N PRO A 3 5.47 -4.38 15.86
CA PRO A 3 5.53 -3.48 14.71
C PRO A 3 4.75 -4.01 13.50
N HIS A 4 4.67 -5.34 13.39
CA HIS A 4 3.91 -6.07 12.38
C HIS A 4 2.42 -5.70 12.32
N LEU A 5 1.76 -5.55 13.48
CA LEU A 5 0.33 -5.26 13.52
C LEU A 5 0.04 -3.82 13.11
N THR A 6 0.93 -2.90 13.49
CA THR A 6 0.85 -1.48 13.06
C THR A 6 0.98 -1.35 11.55
N ILE A 7 1.93 -2.07 10.94
CA ILE A 7 2.15 -2.06 9.49
C ILE A 7 0.95 -2.68 8.76
N LEU A 8 0.37 -3.76 9.31
CA LEU A 8 -0.84 -4.37 8.75
C LEU A 8 -2.03 -3.40 8.75
N LEU A 9 -2.26 -2.71 9.87
CA LEU A 9 -3.31 -1.68 9.95
C LEU A 9 -3.04 -0.53 8.97
N LEU A 10 -1.79 -0.10 8.84
CA LEU A 10 -1.40 0.94 7.89
C LEU A 10 -1.64 0.50 6.45
N ALA A 11 -1.29 -0.74 6.09
CA ALA A 11 -1.54 -1.33 4.78
C ALA A 11 -3.03 -1.41 4.47
N PHE A 12 -3.84 -1.84 5.44
CA PHE A 12 -5.29 -1.93 5.29
C PHE A 12 -5.92 -0.55 5.04
N VAL A 13 -5.52 0.47 5.81
CA VAL A 13 -6.00 1.84 5.59
C VAL A 13 -5.54 2.37 4.23
N ALA A 14 -4.27 2.16 3.86
CA ALA A 14 -3.72 2.57 2.57
C ALA A 14 -4.44 1.92 1.38
N ALA A 15 -4.76 0.62 1.45
CA ALA A 15 -5.48 -0.08 0.39
C ALA A 15 -6.90 0.49 0.15
N ASN A 16 -7.54 1.05 1.18
CA ASN A 16 -8.88 1.63 1.07
C ASN A 16 -8.90 3.12 0.73
N LEU A 17 -7.78 3.85 0.96
CA LEU A 17 -7.65 5.29 0.67
C LEU A 17 -8.11 5.70 -0.74
N PRO A 18 -7.69 5.03 -1.83
CA PRO A 18 -8.03 5.47 -3.18
C PRO A 18 -9.52 5.30 -3.51
N TRP A 19 -10.27 4.49 -2.77
CA TRP A 19 -11.71 4.32 -2.97
C TRP A 19 -12.55 5.39 -2.28
N PHE A 20 -12.02 6.05 -1.24
CA PHE A 20 -12.77 7.00 -0.43
C PHE A 20 -12.78 8.43 -1.01
N SER A 21 -12.01 8.70 -2.07
CA SER A 21 -11.96 10.02 -2.69
C SER A 21 -11.81 9.97 -4.21
N ASP A 22 -12.60 10.80 -4.89
CA ASP A 22 -12.45 11.10 -6.33
C ASP A 22 -11.19 11.90 -6.67
N LYS A 23 -10.38 12.26 -5.67
CA LYS A 23 -9.08 12.89 -5.85
C LYS A 23 -8.00 11.81 -6.00
N VAL A 24 -7.11 11.99 -6.95
CA VAL A 24 -5.91 11.16 -7.08
C VAL A 24 -4.91 11.59 -6.01
N PHE A 25 -4.49 10.64 -5.16
CA PHE A 25 -3.60 10.84 -4.02
C PHE A 25 -4.09 11.89 -3.02
N TYR A 26 -5.39 12.20 -3.00
CA TYR A 26 -5.96 13.36 -2.26
C TYR A 26 -5.43 14.74 -2.66
N ILE A 27 -4.45 14.83 -3.57
CA ILE A 27 -3.75 16.06 -3.97
C ILE A 27 -4.33 16.60 -5.28
N LEU A 28 -4.59 15.72 -6.26
CA LEU A 28 -5.03 16.12 -7.59
C LEU A 28 -6.53 15.87 -7.75
N LYS A 29 -7.33 16.96 -7.78
CA LYS A 29 -8.72 16.89 -8.25
C LYS A 29 -8.69 16.65 -9.76
N LEU A 30 -9.09 15.46 -10.20
CA LEU A 30 -9.33 15.24 -11.63
C LEU A 30 -10.51 16.12 -12.07
N LYS A 31 -10.31 16.88 -13.15
CA LYS A 31 -11.36 17.71 -13.76
C LYS A 31 -12.45 16.87 -14.46
N SER A 32 -12.17 15.57 -14.66
CA SER A 32 -13.12 14.60 -15.17
C SER A 32 -14.11 14.21 -14.06
N ASN A 33 -15.40 14.24 -14.37
CA ASN A 33 -16.49 13.96 -13.42
C ASN A 33 -16.47 12.51 -12.86
N HIS A 34 -15.66 11.62 -13.46
CA HIS A 34 -15.46 10.24 -13.01
C HIS A 34 -13.98 9.91 -12.86
N LYS A 35 -13.59 9.40 -11.68
CA LYS A 35 -12.27 8.85 -11.41
C LYS A 35 -12.07 7.56 -12.22
N ASN A 36 -11.17 7.58 -13.19
CA ASN A 36 -10.94 6.44 -14.07
C ASN A 36 -10.34 5.27 -13.28
N LEU A 37 -10.81 4.05 -13.51
CA LEU A 37 -10.36 2.85 -12.80
C LEU A 37 -8.84 2.63 -12.94
N ALA A 38 -8.27 3.02 -14.09
CA ALA A 38 -6.82 3.01 -14.32
C ALA A 38 -6.05 3.90 -13.33
N TRP A 39 -6.60 5.05 -12.91
CA TRP A 39 -5.98 5.91 -11.90
C TRP A 39 -6.03 5.28 -10.51
N CYS A 40 -7.15 4.63 -10.17
CA CYS A 40 -7.28 3.90 -8.90
C CYS A 40 -6.25 2.76 -8.80
N LEU A 41 -6.10 1.96 -9.86
CA LEU A 41 -5.07 0.90 -9.93
C LEU A 41 -3.65 1.46 -9.82
N LEU A 42 -3.37 2.60 -10.44
CA LEU A 42 -2.05 3.23 -10.35
C LEU A 42 -1.76 3.72 -8.93
N GLU A 43 -2.75 4.31 -8.25
CA GLU A 43 -2.64 4.69 -6.84
C GLU A 43 -2.39 3.48 -5.94
N LEU A 44 -3.17 2.40 -6.13
CA LEU A 44 -3.02 1.15 -5.37
C LEU A 44 -1.63 0.55 -5.55
N LEU A 45 -1.10 0.54 -6.78
CA LEU A 45 0.24 0.05 -7.08
C LEU A 45 1.33 0.91 -6.39
N LEU A 46 1.19 2.24 -6.42
CA LEU A 46 2.12 3.13 -5.73
C LEU A 46 2.06 2.98 -4.20
N LEU A 47 0.85 2.86 -3.64
CA LEU A 47 0.65 2.64 -2.20
C LEU A 47 1.20 1.29 -1.77
N TYR A 48 1.01 0.24 -2.57
CA TYR A 48 1.61 -1.08 -2.34
C TYR A 48 3.14 -1.00 -2.27
N LEU A 49 3.79 -0.34 -3.24
CA LEU A 49 5.24 -0.17 -3.24
C LEU A 49 5.72 0.65 -2.04
N MET A 50 4.99 1.72 -1.68
CA MET A 50 5.33 2.58 -0.54
C MET A 50 5.23 1.83 0.79
N ILE A 51 4.14 1.10 1.01
CA ILE A 51 3.94 0.29 2.21
C ILE A 51 4.94 -0.87 2.25
N GLY A 52 5.22 -1.52 1.13
CA GLY A 52 6.24 -2.56 1.02
C GLY A 52 7.63 -2.06 1.41
N ALA A 53 8.02 -0.88 0.93
CA ALA A 53 9.29 -0.25 1.30
C ALA A 53 9.37 0.10 2.79
N VAL A 54 8.30 0.66 3.36
CA VAL A 54 8.21 0.95 4.81
C VAL A 54 8.31 -0.33 5.62
N SER A 55 7.63 -1.40 5.20
CA SER A 55 7.65 -2.70 5.89
C SER A 55 9.05 -3.31 5.89
N HIS A 56 9.71 -3.32 4.73
CA HIS A 56 11.06 -3.83 4.57
C HIS A 56 12.09 -3.02 5.39
N TYR A 57 11.97 -1.69 5.39
CA TYR A 57 12.82 -0.83 6.21
C TYR A 57 12.57 -1.03 7.71
N ALA A 58 11.31 -1.14 8.12
CA ALA A 58 10.96 -1.41 9.52
C ALA A 58 11.52 -2.76 10.00
N GLU A 59 11.46 -3.80 9.17
CA GLU A 59 12.05 -5.10 9.48
C GLU A 59 13.57 -5.01 9.67
N TYR A 60 14.26 -4.31 8.76
CA TYR A 60 15.70 -4.07 8.85
C TYR A 60 16.08 -3.30 10.12
N VAL A 61 15.33 -2.24 10.47
CA VAL A 61 15.63 -1.42 11.65
C VAL A 61 15.38 -2.16 12.96
N VAL A 62 14.31 -2.97 13.03
CA VAL A 62 13.92 -3.65 14.28
C VAL A 62 14.75 -4.91 14.52
N TYR A 63 15.03 -5.70 13.47
CA TYR A 63 15.65 -7.02 13.61
C TYR A 63 17.08 -7.10 13.09
N GLY A 64 17.58 -6.05 12.41
CA GLY A 64 18.92 -6.01 11.82
C GLY A 64 19.14 -6.98 10.65
N GLN A 65 18.10 -7.70 10.24
CA GLN A 65 18.09 -8.66 9.15
C GLN A 65 16.75 -8.61 8.42
N ILE A 66 16.79 -8.90 7.13
CA ILE A 66 15.59 -9.02 6.29
C ILE A 66 15.39 -10.51 6.01
N ALA A 67 14.20 -11.02 6.30
CA ALA A 67 13.85 -12.40 5.98
C ALA A 67 13.68 -12.56 4.46
N LYS A 68 14.13 -13.69 3.91
CA LYS A 68 13.84 -14.03 2.51
C LYS A 68 12.35 -14.32 2.35
N GLN A 69 11.63 -13.39 1.74
CA GLN A 69 10.21 -13.57 1.40
C GLN A 69 10.08 -14.31 0.07
N ALA A 70 9.16 -15.26 0.04
CA ALA A 70 8.81 -15.99 -1.18
C ALA A 70 7.78 -15.21 -2.02
N TRP A 71 7.54 -15.64 -3.26
CA TRP A 71 6.63 -14.95 -4.18
C TRP A 71 5.20 -14.87 -3.63
N GLU A 72 4.79 -15.86 -2.81
CA GLU A 72 3.49 -15.95 -2.17
C GLU A 72 3.22 -14.73 -1.28
N PHE A 73 4.24 -14.25 -0.56
CA PHE A 73 4.11 -13.07 0.31
C PHE A 73 3.71 -11.83 -0.49
N TYR A 74 4.36 -11.64 -1.63
CA TYR A 74 4.08 -10.51 -2.53
C TYR A 74 2.69 -10.64 -3.15
N ALA A 75 2.30 -11.84 -3.59
CA ALA A 75 0.99 -12.09 -4.19
C ALA A 75 -0.17 -11.86 -3.20
N VAL A 76 -0.05 -12.36 -1.97
CA VAL A 76 -1.09 -12.18 -0.93
C VAL A 76 -1.20 -10.71 -0.53
N THR A 77 -0.07 -10.04 -0.33
CA THR A 77 -0.08 -8.62 0.03
C THR A 77 -0.60 -7.76 -1.12
N PHE A 78 -0.28 -8.10 -2.37
CA PHE A 78 -0.81 -7.39 -3.54
C PHE A 78 -2.32 -7.57 -3.69
N SER A 79 -2.83 -8.77 -3.37
CA SER A 79 -4.28 -9.05 -3.36
C SER A 79 -5.05 -8.24 -2.32
N LEU A 80 -4.38 -7.70 -1.29
CA LEU A 80 -5.00 -6.76 -0.33
C LEU A 80 -5.25 -5.38 -0.96
N PHE A 81 -4.45 -5.00 -1.96
CA PHE A 81 -4.52 -3.71 -2.66
C PHE A 81 -5.33 -3.79 -3.97
N LEU A 82 -5.86 -4.95 -4.34
CA LEU A 82 -6.60 -5.12 -5.60
C LEU A 82 -8.10 -5.29 -5.33
#